data_AF-A0A415M6H0-F1
#
_entry.id   AF-A0A415M6H0-F1
#
_cell.length_a   1.000
_cell.length_b   1.000
_cell.length_c   1.000
_cell.angle_alpha   90.00
_cell.angle_beta   90.00
_cell.angle_gamma   90.00
#
_symmetry.space_group_name_H-M   'P 1'
#
loop_
_entity.id
_entity.type
_entity.pdbx_description
1 polymer ?
#
loop_
_entity_poly.entity_id
_entity_poly.type
_entity_poly.pdbx_seq_one_letter_code
_entity_poly.pdbx_strand_id
1 'polypeptide(L)'
;MGRIKRGLDYFPMSTSFMHDRMVRRIMRREGDSAFATLVETLSYIYAGKGYYISVGDEFYEELVDSLYSTELDDVKRIISLSVEYGLFDAGLFRQYNILTSADIQRQYLFITKRRSSALIEPDYCLLESEEITSYRSSQSGKSSTDDSLDSECAEAVNGDADHKTACTVTSSSDSVTMEDEIATSGTQNKRKQTKINQNKVNHLPNPPQGGDEGGKYLKSRTAVTQEDIDCLQPPCDGVQRNFRGLTDNLRLYKVSPSEQYAIILKSNFGAIGNPVWKGFNTIRGSNGKIRLPGHYLLSIIN
;
A
#
# COMPACT_ATOMS: atom_id res chain seq x y z
N MET A 1 -8.78 -8.76 32.28
CA MET A 1 -9.03 -8.02 31.01
C MET A 1 -7.83 -8.21 30.09
N GLY A 2 -7.98 -8.89 28.95
CA GLY A 2 -6.87 -9.03 27.99
C GLY A 2 -6.47 -7.66 27.43
N ARG A 3 -5.19 -7.29 27.50
CA ARG A 3 -4.66 -6.08 26.86
C ARG A 3 -4.91 -6.19 25.35
N ILE A 4 -5.65 -5.25 24.78
CA ILE A 4 -5.81 -5.16 23.33
C ILE A 4 -4.45 -4.76 22.75
N LYS A 5 -3.81 -5.68 21.99
CA LYS A 5 -2.55 -5.42 21.30
C LYS A 5 -2.78 -4.34 20.22
N ARG A 6 -2.05 -3.23 20.32
CA ARG A 6 -2.17 -2.09 19.38
C ARG A 6 -1.49 -2.39 18.04
N GLY A 7 -0.32 -3.02 18.09
CA GLY A 7 0.44 -3.41 16.90
C GLY A 7 -0.13 -4.61 16.15
N LEU A 8 0.62 -5.04 15.15
CA LEU A 8 0.32 -6.13 14.24
C LEU A 8 1.33 -7.27 14.43
N ASP A 9 0.89 -8.52 14.28
CA ASP A 9 1.78 -9.68 14.31
C ASP A 9 2.53 -9.89 12.98
N TYR A 10 1.99 -9.31 11.92
CA TYR A 10 2.55 -9.29 10.58
C TYR A 10 2.09 -8.01 9.88
N PHE A 11 2.88 -7.52 8.93
CA PHE A 11 2.49 -6.41 8.08
C PHE A 11 2.61 -6.81 6.60
N PRO A 12 1.68 -6.37 5.74
CA PRO A 12 1.86 -6.50 4.31
C PRO A 12 3.05 -5.66 3.85
N MET A 13 3.84 -6.14 2.91
CA MET A 13 4.86 -5.32 2.26
C MET A 13 4.66 -5.43 0.75
N SER A 14 4.77 -4.30 0.05
CA SER A 14 4.65 -4.33 -1.41
C SER A 14 5.73 -5.21 -2.02
N THR A 15 5.36 -6.05 -2.99
CA THR A 15 6.33 -6.83 -3.77
C THR A 15 7.28 -5.94 -4.59
N SER A 16 6.89 -4.69 -4.83
CA SER A 16 7.73 -3.69 -5.48
C SER A 16 8.57 -2.86 -4.50
N PHE A 17 8.53 -3.10 -3.18
CA PHE A 17 9.21 -2.26 -2.19
C PHE A 17 10.72 -2.12 -2.46
N MET A 18 11.41 -3.22 -2.78
CA MET A 18 12.83 -3.18 -3.16
C MET A 18 13.09 -2.41 -4.47
N HIS A 19 12.07 -2.26 -5.31
CA HIS A 19 12.13 -1.53 -6.58
C HIS A 19 11.64 -0.08 -6.45
N ASP A 20 11.21 0.34 -5.26
CA ASP A 20 10.82 1.72 -5.01
C ASP A 20 11.98 2.66 -5.30
N ARG A 21 11.67 3.82 -5.87
CA ARG A 21 12.69 4.77 -6.31
C ARG A 21 13.51 5.32 -5.15
N MET A 22 12.88 5.55 -3.99
CA MET A 22 13.55 6.07 -2.80
C MET A 22 14.35 4.97 -2.14
N VAL A 23 13.77 3.78 -1.96
CA VAL A 23 14.50 2.60 -1.44
C VAL A 23 15.76 2.32 -2.28
N ARG A 24 15.66 2.31 -3.61
CA ARG A 24 16.83 2.13 -4.49
C ARG A 24 17.87 3.24 -4.38
N ARG A 25 17.48 4.47 -4.04
CA ARG A 25 18.43 5.56 -3.83
C ARG A 25 19.23 5.39 -2.55
N ILE A 26 18.59 4.89 -1.48
CA ILE A 26 19.25 4.58 -0.20
C ILE A 26 20.20 3.40 -0.40
N MET A 27 19.73 2.31 -1.01
CA MET A 27 20.56 1.13 -1.27
C MET A 27 21.77 1.42 -2.17
N ARG A 28 21.66 2.38 -3.09
CA ARG A 28 22.79 2.80 -3.92
C ARG A 28 23.92 3.46 -3.09
N ARG A 29 23.58 4.10 -1.97
CA ARG A 29 24.55 4.79 -1.11
C ARG A 29 25.09 3.89 -0.01
N GLU A 30 24.21 3.19 0.69
CA GLU A 30 24.56 2.44 1.91
C GLU A 30 24.63 0.92 1.68
N GLY A 31 24.39 0.43 0.47
CA GLY A 31 24.46 -0.99 0.14
C GLY A 31 23.18 -1.77 0.41
N ASP A 32 23.30 -3.09 0.56
CA ASP A 32 22.20 -4.02 0.78
C ASP A 32 21.69 -4.03 2.22
N SER A 33 22.54 -3.70 3.20
CA SER A 33 22.16 -3.48 4.61
C SER A 33 21.05 -2.43 4.76
N ALA A 34 20.99 -1.46 3.85
CA ALA A 34 19.91 -0.48 3.78
C ALA A 34 18.54 -1.14 3.66
N PHE A 35 18.41 -2.18 2.83
CA PHE A 35 17.13 -2.85 2.66
C PHE A 35 16.71 -3.56 3.94
N ALA A 36 17.62 -4.31 4.57
CA ALA A 36 17.35 -5.00 5.84
C ALA A 36 16.95 -4.01 6.94
N THR A 37 17.68 -2.90 7.07
CA THR A 37 17.38 -1.83 8.03
C THR A 37 16.00 -1.23 7.83
N LEU A 38 15.61 -0.95 6.58
CA LEU A 38 14.29 -0.39 6.27
C LEU A 38 13.16 -1.39 6.55
N VAL A 39 13.35 -2.66 6.20
CA VAL A 39 12.37 -3.71 6.50
C VAL A 39 12.20 -3.88 8.00
N GLU A 40 13.30 -3.90 8.75
CA GLU A 40 13.26 -4.04 10.21
C GLU A 40 12.63 -2.83 10.89
N THR A 41 12.92 -1.62 10.39
CA THR A 41 12.25 -0.40 10.84
C THR A 41 10.73 -0.49 10.64
N LEU A 42 10.28 -0.98 9.48
CA LEU A 42 8.85 -1.20 9.24
C LEU A 42 8.28 -2.28 10.19
N SER A 43 9.02 -3.35 10.46
CA SER A 43 8.64 -4.37 11.46
C SER A 43 8.37 -3.74 12.81
N TYR A 44 9.29 -2.91 13.33
CA TYR A 44 9.13 -2.22 14.60
C TYR A 44 7.94 -1.24 14.62
N ILE A 45 7.75 -0.47 13.54
CA ILE A 45 6.60 0.44 13.40
C ILE A 45 5.28 -0.33 13.53
N TYR A 46 5.14 -1.43 12.78
CA TYR A 46 3.90 -2.20 12.75
C TYR A 46 3.69 -3.05 14.01
N ALA A 47 4.75 -3.63 14.57
CA ALA A 47 4.68 -4.47 15.78
C ALA A 47 4.39 -3.66 17.05
N GLY A 48 4.88 -2.42 17.13
CA GLY A 48 4.69 -1.53 18.25
C GLY A 48 3.31 -0.85 18.24
N LYS A 49 3.29 0.42 17.80
CA LYS A 49 2.07 1.24 17.79
C LYS A 49 1.24 1.04 16.51
N GLY A 50 1.84 0.49 15.47
CA GLY A 50 1.16 0.09 14.23
C GLY A 50 1.28 1.09 13.08
N TYR A 51 1.49 2.37 13.38
CA TYR A 51 1.51 3.44 12.37
C TYR A 51 2.65 4.45 12.52
N TYR A 52 3.42 4.37 13.60
CA TYR A 52 4.66 5.12 13.79
C TYR A 52 5.57 4.45 14.81
N ILE A 53 6.82 4.88 14.86
CA ILE A 53 7.75 4.61 15.96
C ILE A 53 8.50 5.89 16.35
N SER A 54 8.86 6.02 17.62
CA SER A 54 9.70 7.12 18.10
C SER A 54 11.18 6.73 17.99
N VAL A 55 12.02 7.68 17.56
CA VAL A 55 13.42 7.45 17.20
C VAL A 55 14.34 7.93 18.31
N GLY A 56 14.39 7.18 19.41
CA GLY A 56 15.36 7.40 20.50
C GLY A 56 16.69 6.67 20.25
N ASP A 57 17.64 6.84 21.17
CA ASP A 57 18.89 6.06 21.14
C ASP A 57 18.61 4.55 21.25
N GLU A 58 17.65 4.16 22.11
CA GLU A 58 17.18 2.77 22.27
C GLU A 58 16.72 2.16 20.93
N PHE A 59 16.05 2.92 20.08
CA PHE A 59 15.58 2.43 18.77
C PHE A 59 16.76 2.10 17.83
N TYR A 60 17.82 2.90 17.87
CA TYR A 60 19.01 2.62 17.06
C TYR A 60 19.78 1.41 17.59
N GLU A 61 19.88 1.27 18.91
CA GLU A 61 20.50 0.10 19.55
C GLU A 61 19.74 -1.19 19.21
N GLU A 62 18.40 -1.18 19.32
CA GLU A 62 17.54 -2.31 18.93
C GLU A 62 17.70 -2.70 17.45
N LEU A 63 17.86 -1.71 16.56
CA LEU A 63 18.13 -1.97 15.14
C LEU A 63 19.50 -2.62 14.93
N VAL A 64 20.55 -2.11 15.57
CA VAL A 64 21.90 -2.69 15.45
C VAL A 64 21.93 -4.12 15.99
N ASP A 65 21.30 -4.38 17.13
CA ASP A 65 21.22 -5.71 17.73
C ASP A 65 20.50 -6.72 16.83
N SER A 66 19.49 -6.26 16.08
CA SER A 66 18.78 -7.09 15.10
C SER A 66 19.56 -7.31 13.79
N LEU A 67 20.56 -6.46 13.49
CA LEU A 67 21.29 -6.41 12.23
C LEU A 67 22.78 -6.69 12.45
N TYR A 68 23.15 -7.97 12.56
CA TYR A 68 24.50 -8.46 12.86
C TYR A 68 25.68 -7.87 12.05
N SER A 69 25.44 -7.24 10.91
CA SER A 69 26.50 -6.71 10.03
C SER A 69 26.37 -5.22 9.74
N THR A 70 25.48 -4.51 10.43
CA THR A 70 25.23 -3.07 10.20
C THR A 70 25.66 -2.28 11.42
N GLU A 71 26.56 -1.31 11.24
CA GLU A 71 27.04 -0.50 12.37
C GLU A 71 26.04 0.62 12.72
N LEU A 72 26.14 1.14 13.95
CA LEU A 72 25.25 2.21 14.44
C LEU A 72 25.23 3.43 13.51
N ASP A 73 26.40 3.84 13.01
CA ASP A 73 26.51 4.97 12.10
C ASP A 73 25.86 4.68 10.75
N ASP A 74 25.92 3.44 10.26
CA ASP A 74 25.25 3.01 9.04
C ASP A 74 23.73 3.09 9.23
N VAL A 75 23.21 2.53 10.34
CA VAL A 75 21.77 2.60 10.67
C VAL A 75 21.32 4.06 10.73
N LYS A 76 22.05 4.93 11.45
CA LYS A 76 21.71 6.36 11.56
C LYS A 76 21.69 7.05 10.19
N ARG A 77 22.67 6.76 9.32
CA ARG A 77 22.69 7.30 7.95
C ARG A 77 21.55 6.79 7.09
N ILE A 78 21.25 5.49 7.14
CA ILE A 78 20.13 4.87 6.41
C ILE A 78 18.80 5.50 6.83
N ILE A 79 18.54 5.63 8.13
CA ILE A 79 17.33 6.28 8.65
C ILE A 79 17.28 7.74 8.22
N SER A 80 18.38 8.49 8.33
CA SER A 80 18.43 9.89 7.89
C SER A 80 18.12 10.05 6.39
N LEU A 81 18.70 9.22 5.54
CA LEU A 81 18.44 9.20 4.09
C LEU A 81 16.99 8.81 3.77
N SER A 82 16.39 7.92 4.57
CA SER A 82 15.00 7.51 4.37
C SER A 82 14.02 8.65 4.64
N VAL A 83 14.33 9.53 5.59
CA VAL A 83 13.59 10.76 5.82
C VAL A 83 13.87 11.78 4.72
N GLU A 84 15.15 11.99 4.35
CA GLU A 84 15.56 12.95 3.31
C GLU A 84 14.90 12.65 1.95
N TYR A 85 14.81 11.38 1.56
CA TYR A 85 14.20 10.97 0.30
C TYR A 85 12.68 10.85 0.36
N GLY A 86 12.06 11.09 1.52
CA GLY A 86 10.61 11.09 1.68
C GLY A 86 9.98 9.71 1.78
N LEU A 87 10.74 8.69 2.21
CA LEU A 87 10.15 7.40 2.62
C LEU A 87 9.38 7.56 3.93
N PHE A 88 9.89 8.41 4.82
CA PHE A 88 9.20 8.88 6.02
C PHE A 88 8.99 10.39 5.97
N ASP A 89 7.99 10.88 6.69
CA ASP A 89 7.66 12.29 6.73
C ASP A 89 8.73 13.09 7.51
N ALA A 90 9.37 14.02 6.82
CA ALA A 90 10.42 14.85 7.39
C ALA A 90 9.91 15.88 8.41
N GLY A 91 8.64 16.29 8.32
CA GLY A 91 8.02 17.22 9.26
C GLY A 91 7.85 16.56 10.63
N LEU A 92 7.22 15.39 10.66
CA LEU A 92 6.99 14.62 11.88
C LEU A 92 8.28 14.07 12.48
N PHE A 93 9.24 13.67 11.64
CA PHE A 93 10.57 13.30 12.13
C PHE A 93 11.25 14.49 12.82
N ARG A 94 11.21 15.69 12.24
CA ARG A 94 11.83 16.87 12.85
C ARG A 94 11.12 17.33 14.13
N GLN A 95 9.79 17.31 14.13
CA GLN A 95 8.99 17.90 15.21
C GLN A 95 8.82 16.96 16.41
N TYR A 96 8.59 15.68 16.15
CA TYR A 96 8.25 14.69 17.17
C TYR A 96 9.27 13.57 17.29
N ASN A 97 10.29 13.56 16.42
CA ASN A 97 11.30 12.50 16.37
C ASN A 97 10.65 11.12 16.16
N ILE A 98 9.71 11.05 15.21
CA ILE A 98 9.01 9.81 14.85
C ILE A 98 9.19 9.45 13.36
N LEU A 99 9.17 8.16 13.05
CA LEU A 99 9.07 7.66 11.68
C LEU A 99 7.65 7.22 11.41
N THR A 100 7.05 7.83 10.39
CA THR A 100 5.74 7.46 9.84
C THR A 100 5.66 7.97 8.40
N SER A 101 4.68 7.48 7.65
CA SER A 101 4.34 7.99 6.32
C SER A 101 2.84 7.83 6.10
N ALA A 102 2.29 8.60 5.16
CA ALA A 102 0.88 8.47 4.81
C ALA A 102 0.52 7.03 4.37
N ASP A 103 1.43 6.35 3.67
CA ASP A 103 1.22 4.96 3.23
C ASP A 103 1.21 3.97 4.40
N ILE A 104 2.10 4.14 5.38
CA ILE A 104 2.09 3.36 6.62
C ILE A 104 0.76 3.55 7.35
N GLN A 105 0.29 4.79 7.46
CA GLN A 105 -0.96 5.14 8.14
C GLN A 105 -2.20 4.55 7.45
N ARG A 106 -2.28 4.68 6.12
CA ARG A 106 -3.35 4.04 5.31
C ARG A 106 -3.38 2.55 5.51
N GLN A 107 -2.21 1.93 5.45
CA GLN A 107 -2.07 0.49 5.57
C GLN A 107 -2.47 0.01 6.97
N TYR A 108 -2.05 0.71 8.02
CA TYR A 108 -2.49 0.43 9.38
C TYR A 108 -4.01 0.53 9.52
N LEU A 109 -4.63 1.62 9.06
CA LEU A 109 -6.08 1.80 9.13
C LEU A 109 -6.84 0.74 8.32
N PHE A 110 -6.31 0.35 7.15
CA PHE A 110 -6.90 -0.71 6.34
C PHE A 110 -6.91 -2.05 7.07
N ILE A 111 -5.78 -2.46 7.65
CA ILE A 111 -5.64 -3.74 8.38
C ILE A 111 -6.49 -3.73 9.67
N THR A 112 -6.50 -2.59 10.36
CA THR A 112 -7.15 -2.45 11.66
C THR A 112 -8.59 -1.94 11.58
N LYS A 113 -9.17 -1.83 10.38
CA LYS A 113 -10.52 -1.30 10.14
C LYS A 113 -11.62 -1.89 11.03
N ARG A 114 -11.49 -3.17 11.42
CA ARG A 114 -12.43 -3.89 12.28
C ARG A 114 -12.16 -3.74 13.80
N ARG A 115 -11.04 -3.10 14.19
CA ARG A 115 -10.68 -2.86 15.59
C ARG A 115 -11.30 -1.54 16.06
N SER A 116 -11.92 -1.53 17.23
CA SER A 116 -12.44 -0.30 17.86
C SER A 116 -11.35 0.68 18.29
N SER A 117 -10.10 0.23 18.40
CA SER A 117 -8.94 1.02 18.86
C SER A 117 -8.05 1.58 17.75
N ALA A 118 -8.44 1.43 16.48
CA ALA A 118 -7.66 1.81 15.29
C ALA A 118 -7.67 3.34 15.04
N LEU A 119 -7.19 4.12 16.00
CA LEU A 119 -7.13 5.58 15.89
C LEU A 119 -5.67 6.04 15.75
N ILE A 120 -5.45 6.90 14.75
CA ILE A 120 -4.20 7.64 14.58
C ILE A 120 -4.31 8.93 15.40
N GLU A 121 -3.25 9.25 16.13
CA GLU A 121 -3.14 10.50 16.89
C GLU A 121 -3.20 11.70 15.93
N PRO A 122 -4.05 12.71 16.18
CA PRO A 122 -4.26 13.82 15.24
C PRO A 122 -2.98 14.55 14.86
N ASP A 123 -2.09 14.75 15.84
CA ASP A 123 -0.80 15.45 15.67
C ASP A 123 0.16 14.69 14.74
N TYR A 124 -0.02 13.38 14.59
CA TYR A 124 0.80 12.54 13.72
C TYR A 124 0.11 12.19 12.41
N CYS A 125 -1.14 12.61 12.22
CA CYS A 125 -1.94 12.19 11.09
C CYS A 125 -1.54 12.94 9.81
N LEU A 126 -1.16 12.18 8.79
CA LEU A 126 -0.78 12.69 7.46
C LEU A 126 -1.91 12.54 6.43
N LEU A 127 -3.08 12.07 6.85
CA LEU A 127 -4.21 11.76 5.98
C LEU A 127 -5.26 12.87 6.05
N GLU A 128 -5.97 13.07 4.94
CA GLU A 128 -7.09 14.02 4.87
C GLU A 128 -8.28 13.53 5.69
N SER A 129 -9.13 14.46 6.13
CA SER A 129 -10.28 14.14 7.00
C SER A 129 -11.25 13.17 6.33
N GLU A 130 -11.48 13.34 5.02
CA GLU A 130 -12.32 12.51 4.17
C GLU A 130 -11.78 11.08 4.12
N GLU A 131 -10.46 10.92 3.96
CA GLU A 131 -9.78 9.63 3.93
C GLU A 131 -9.99 8.88 5.25
N ILE A 132 -9.82 9.56 6.39
CA ILE A 132 -10.01 8.99 7.73
C ILE A 132 -11.47 8.52 7.95
N THR A 133 -12.45 9.30 7.50
CA THR A 133 -13.87 8.93 7.66
C THR A 133 -14.25 7.65 6.91
N SER A 134 -13.61 7.39 5.76
CA SER A 134 -13.86 6.18 4.98
C SER A 134 -13.51 4.88 5.72
N TYR A 135 -12.54 4.94 6.65
CA TYR A 135 -12.14 3.81 7.49
C TYR A 135 -13.03 3.68 8.74
N ARG A 136 -13.62 4.78 9.23
CA ARG A 136 -14.51 4.79 10.41
C ARG A 136 -15.95 4.34 10.10
N SER A 137 -16.48 4.62 8.92
CA SER A 137 -17.88 4.33 8.55
C SER A 137 -18.26 2.84 8.59
N SER A 138 -17.29 1.92 8.68
CA SER A 138 -17.57 0.49 8.86
C SER A 138 -17.78 0.08 10.33
N GLN A 139 -17.69 1.03 11.27
CA GLN A 139 -17.88 0.80 12.70
C GLN A 139 -19.27 1.21 13.22
N SER A 140 -20.14 1.81 12.40
CA SER A 140 -21.49 2.25 12.83
C SER A 140 -22.61 1.21 12.65
N GLY A 141 -22.30 -0.04 12.31
CA GLY A 141 -23.32 -1.09 12.13
C GLY A 141 -24.01 -1.57 13.41
N LYS A 142 -23.70 -1.01 14.58
CA LYS A 142 -24.38 -1.29 15.86
C LYS A 142 -24.39 -0.05 16.75
N SER A 143 -25.34 0.85 16.53
CA SER A 143 -25.90 1.63 17.63
C SER A 143 -27.43 1.58 17.53
N SER A 144 -27.98 0.79 18.43
CA SER A 144 -29.34 0.79 18.94
C SER A 144 -30.03 2.14 18.82
N THR A 145 -31.23 2.14 18.24
CA THR A 145 -32.31 3.04 18.68
C THR A 145 -33.49 2.17 19.05
N ASP A 146 -33.78 2.29 20.33
CA ASP A 146 -34.88 1.80 21.15
C ASP A 146 -36.23 2.29 20.63
N ASP A 147 -37.28 1.46 20.76
CA ASP A 147 -38.53 1.96 21.35
C ASP A 147 -39.44 0.82 21.87
N SER A 148 -39.60 0.83 23.20
CA SER A 148 -40.87 0.78 23.94
C SER A 148 -41.54 -0.53 24.42
N LEU A 149 -41.61 -0.61 25.77
CA LEU A 149 -42.73 -0.99 26.68
C LEU A 149 -43.01 -2.52 26.85
N ASP A 150 -43.21 -3.11 28.03
CA ASP A 150 -43.68 -2.64 29.34
C ASP A 150 -43.47 -3.70 30.47
N SER A 151 -43.55 -3.22 31.73
CA SER A 151 -44.11 -3.89 32.95
C SER A 151 -43.27 -4.82 33.86
N GLU A 152 -42.98 -4.29 35.07
CA GLU A 152 -43.09 -4.83 36.44
C GLU A 152 -43.38 -6.34 36.66
N CYS A 153 -42.90 -7.08 37.68
CA CYS A 153 -42.39 -6.75 39.03
C CYS A 153 -41.92 -8.04 39.77
N ALA A 154 -41.25 -7.82 40.92
CA ALA A 154 -41.22 -8.63 42.15
C ALA A 154 -39.99 -9.51 42.50
N GLU A 155 -39.36 -9.09 43.60
CA GLU A 155 -38.45 -9.76 44.53
C GLU A 155 -39.02 -11.06 45.14
N ALA A 156 -38.16 -12.06 45.39
CA ALA A 156 -38.20 -12.88 46.61
C ALA A 156 -36.93 -13.76 46.79
N VAL A 157 -36.44 -13.73 48.02
CA VAL A 157 -35.31 -14.47 48.62
C VAL A 157 -35.74 -15.89 49.05
N ASN A 158 -34.86 -16.91 48.92
CA ASN A 158 -34.44 -17.88 49.97
C ASN A 158 -33.99 -19.27 49.47
N GLY A 159 -32.99 -19.83 50.21
CA GLY A 159 -32.74 -21.26 50.48
C GLY A 159 -31.82 -21.97 49.49
N ASP A 160 -30.53 -22.21 49.74
CA ASP A 160 -29.88 -23.11 50.72
C ASP A 160 -30.24 -24.61 50.58
N ALA A 161 -29.22 -25.42 50.26
CA ALA A 161 -28.85 -26.70 50.90
C ALA A 161 -28.16 -27.69 49.93
N ASP A 162 -26.87 -27.90 50.19
CA ASP A 162 -26.11 -29.17 50.23
C ASP A 162 -26.52 -30.39 49.37
N HIS A 163 -25.55 -30.93 48.62
CA HIS A 163 -25.06 -32.30 48.86
C HIS A 163 -23.68 -32.56 48.24
N LYS A 164 -22.76 -33.04 49.08
CA LYS A 164 -21.42 -33.59 48.77
C LYS A 164 -21.53 -34.90 47.99
N THR A 165 -20.63 -35.17 47.03
CA THR A 165 -19.85 -36.42 47.04
C THR A 165 -18.59 -36.30 46.19
N ALA A 166 -17.53 -36.93 46.69
CA ALA A 166 -16.16 -36.91 46.20
C ALA A 166 -15.83 -38.08 45.24
N CYS A 167 -14.54 -38.12 44.88
CA CYS A 167 -13.74 -39.26 44.39
C CYS A 167 -13.81 -39.48 42.87
N THR A 168 -12.74 -39.79 42.12
CA THR A 168 -11.33 -40.10 42.40
C THR A 168 -10.58 -40.09 41.05
N VAL A 169 -9.30 -39.78 41.11
CA VAL A 169 -8.28 -39.82 40.05
C VAL A 169 -8.11 -41.24 39.46
N THR A 170 -7.97 -41.36 38.15
CA THR A 170 -7.10 -42.39 37.55
C THR A 170 -6.48 -41.92 36.24
N SER A 171 -5.16 -41.84 36.26
CA SER A 171 -4.27 -41.71 35.11
C SER A 171 -4.27 -42.99 34.27
N SER A 172 -4.15 -42.87 32.95
CA SER A 172 -3.39 -43.85 32.15
C SER A 172 -2.99 -43.23 30.82
N SER A 173 -1.68 -43.12 30.67
CA SER A 173 -0.97 -43.04 29.39
C SER A 173 -1.14 -44.36 28.65
N ASP A 174 -1.18 -44.32 27.32
CA ASP A 174 -0.48 -45.33 26.50
C ASP A 174 -0.27 -44.81 25.08
N SER A 175 0.98 -44.95 24.65
CA SER A 175 1.54 -44.66 23.35
C SER A 175 1.64 -45.95 22.54
N VAL A 176 1.15 -45.98 21.29
CA VAL A 176 1.51 -47.00 20.29
C VAL A 176 1.55 -46.38 18.90
N THR A 177 2.73 -46.43 18.30
CA THR A 177 3.05 -46.30 16.86
C THR A 177 2.49 -47.47 16.06
N MET A 178 1.96 -47.23 14.86
CA MET A 178 2.11 -48.12 13.69
C MET A 178 1.97 -47.32 12.39
N GLU A 179 2.88 -47.60 11.47
CA GLU A 179 2.91 -47.20 10.06
C GLU A 179 1.90 -48.03 9.26
N ASP A 180 1.45 -47.50 8.12
CA ASP A 180 1.15 -48.34 6.95
C ASP A 180 1.19 -47.52 5.64
N GLU A 181 1.85 -48.12 4.66
CA GLU A 181 2.04 -47.61 3.30
C GLU A 181 0.79 -47.73 2.43
N ILE A 182 0.60 -46.80 1.48
CA ILE A 182 -0.14 -47.06 0.25
C ILE A 182 0.56 -46.39 -0.95
N ALA A 183 0.75 -47.21 -1.98
CA ALA A 183 1.54 -46.96 -3.17
C ALA A 183 0.79 -46.21 -4.29
N THR A 184 1.58 -45.36 -4.97
CA THR A 184 1.67 -45.05 -6.41
C THR A 184 0.42 -44.74 -7.25
N SER A 185 0.39 -43.53 -7.82
CA SER A 185 0.22 -43.20 -9.26
C SER A 185 0.14 -41.66 -9.37
N GLY A 186 1.10 -40.93 -9.95
CA GLY A 186 1.50 -40.98 -11.35
C GLY A 186 0.81 -39.84 -12.11
N THR A 187 1.48 -38.68 -12.28
CA THR A 187 1.52 -37.87 -13.51
C THR A 187 2.51 -36.73 -13.33
N GLN A 188 3.68 -36.90 -13.93
CA GLN A 188 4.65 -35.85 -14.18
C GLN A 188 4.17 -35.00 -15.37
N ASN A 189 4.25 -33.67 -15.26
CA ASN A 189 4.36 -32.80 -16.44
C ASN A 189 5.41 -31.72 -16.20
N LYS A 190 6.66 -32.14 -16.47
CA LYS A 190 7.68 -31.45 -17.28
C LYS A 190 7.72 -29.92 -17.22
N ARG A 191 8.47 -29.45 -16.22
CA ARG A 191 9.19 -28.16 -16.19
C ARG A 191 9.97 -27.96 -17.49
N LYS A 192 9.47 -27.11 -18.38
CA LYS A 192 10.30 -26.46 -19.42
C LYS A 192 10.83 -25.15 -18.85
N GLN A 193 12.10 -25.16 -18.48
CA GLN A 193 12.89 -23.94 -18.38
C GLN A 193 12.94 -23.30 -19.77
N THR A 194 12.46 -22.07 -19.89
CA THR A 194 12.85 -21.20 -21.01
C THR A 194 13.61 -20.05 -20.40
N LYS A 195 14.93 -20.09 -20.59
CA LYS A 195 15.85 -18.98 -20.37
C LYS A 195 15.35 -17.79 -21.19
N ILE A 196 14.91 -16.72 -20.53
CA ILE A 196 14.75 -15.43 -21.21
C ILE A 196 16.10 -14.74 -21.11
N ASN A 197 16.79 -14.73 -22.25
CA ASN A 197 17.97 -13.91 -22.48
C ASN A 197 17.62 -12.44 -22.17
N GLN A 198 18.48 -11.82 -21.39
CA GLN A 198 18.56 -10.39 -21.21
C GLN A 198 18.90 -9.74 -22.56
N ASN A 199 17.90 -9.19 -23.24
CA ASN A 199 18.13 -8.23 -24.32
C ASN A 199 17.91 -6.82 -23.78
N LYS A 200 19.02 -6.23 -23.35
CA LYS A 200 19.43 -4.82 -23.52
C LYS A 200 18.40 -3.97 -24.29
N VAL A 201 17.61 -3.16 -23.57
CA VAL A 201 16.93 -2.01 -24.20
C VAL A 201 17.86 -0.82 -24.05
N ASN A 202 18.41 -0.46 -25.20
CA ASN A 202 19.31 0.66 -25.42
C ASN A 202 18.69 1.98 -24.95
N HIS A 203 19.59 2.83 -24.47
CA HIS A 203 19.44 4.28 -24.36
C HIS A 203 18.47 4.85 -25.41
N LEU A 204 17.41 5.54 -24.96
CA LEU A 204 16.78 6.55 -25.80
C LEU A 204 17.62 7.84 -25.73
N PRO A 205 17.82 8.51 -26.88
CA PRO A 205 18.66 9.70 -26.98
C PRO A 205 17.95 10.91 -26.36
N ASN A 206 18.73 11.77 -25.70
CA ASN A 206 18.30 13.12 -25.34
C ASN A 206 17.89 13.88 -26.62
N PRO A 207 16.73 14.56 -26.67
CA PRO A 207 16.45 15.56 -27.69
C PRO A 207 17.10 16.91 -27.32
N PRO A 208 17.31 17.78 -28.32
CA PRO A 208 18.36 18.79 -28.30
C PRO A 208 18.04 19.97 -27.40
N GLN A 209 19.11 20.51 -26.85
CA GLN A 209 19.19 21.72 -26.07
C GLN A 209 18.91 22.93 -26.97
N GLY A 210 17.86 23.70 -26.67
CA GLY A 210 17.60 24.98 -27.33
C GLY A 210 16.23 25.56 -26.99
N GLY A 211 16.23 26.74 -26.34
CA GLY A 211 15.10 27.67 -26.30
C GLY A 211 14.33 27.73 -24.99
N ASP A 212 14.56 28.81 -24.23
CA ASP A 212 13.68 29.34 -23.20
C ASP A 212 12.21 29.41 -23.68
N GLU A 213 11.29 28.80 -22.93
CA GLU A 213 10.01 29.39 -22.47
C GLU A 213 9.09 28.31 -21.85
N GLY A 214 8.96 28.34 -20.52
CA GLY A 214 7.67 28.18 -19.84
C GLY A 214 6.89 26.85 -19.88
N GLY A 215 7.52 25.67 -19.99
CA GLY A 215 6.81 24.39 -19.79
C GLY A 215 6.95 23.85 -18.36
N LYS A 216 5.93 23.96 -17.50
CA LYS A 216 5.93 23.32 -16.17
C LYS A 216 5.74 21.80 -16.33
N TYR A 217 6.83 21.07 -16.55
CA TYR A 217 6.85 19.61 -16.38
C TYR A 217 6.55 19.28 -14.91
N LEU A 218 5.49 18.51 -14.65
CA LEU A 218 5.16 18.04 -13.31
C LEU A 218 6.31 17.19 -12.77
N LYS A 219 7.15 17.80 -11.94
CA LYS A 219 8.13 17.09 -11.11
C LYS A 219 7.36 16.26 -10.08
N SER A 220 7.42 14.94 -10.25
CA SER A 220 7.38 13.94 -9.18
C SER A 220 6.47 14.28 -7.99
N ARG A 221 5.15 14.27 -8.19
CA ARG A 221 4.16 14.22 -7.10
C ARG A 221 3.50 12.85 -7.03
N THR A 222 3.35 12.37 -5.81
CA THR A 222 2.53 11.23 -5.40
C THR A 222 1.07 11.52 -5.80
N ALA A 223 0.48 10.64 -6.61
CA ALA A 223 -0.83 10.73 -7.26
C ALA A 223 -1.05 11.96 -8.19
N VAL A 224 -1.23 11.69 -9.50
CA VAL A 224 -1.66 12.70 -10.48
C VAL A 224 -3.13 13.02 -10.24
N THR A 225 -3.46 14.28 -9.96
CA THR A 225 -4.83 14.74 -9.72
C THR A 225 -5.56 15.09 -11.03
N GLN A 226 -6.88 15.29 -10.99
CA GLN A 226 -7.62 15.71 -12.18
C GLN A 226 -7.26 17.16 -12.57
N GLU A 227 -6.99 18.00 -11.58
CA GLU A 227 -6.51 19.37 -11.74
C GLU A 227 -5.16 19.40 -12.46
N ASP A 228 -4.26 18.48 -12.12
CA ASP A 228 -2.96 18.34 -12.80
C ASP A 228 -3.12 17.98 -14.29
N ILE A 229 -4.11 17.15 -14.63
CA ILE A 229 -4.40 16.77 -16.03
C ILE A 229 -4.98 17.95 -16.80
N ASP A 230 -5.89 18.69 -16.16
CA ASP A 230 -6.56 19.82 -16.77
C ASP A 230 -5.61 20.98 -17.08
N CYS A 231 -4.49 21.05 -16.33
CA CYS A 231 -3.42 22.01 -16.55
C CYS A 231 -2.43 21.61 -17.67
N LEU A 232 -2.51 20.39 -18.22
CA LEU A 232 -1.60 19.95 -19.28
C LEU A 232 -1.85 20.72 -20.58
N GLN A 233 -0.76 21.08 -21.26
CA GLN A 233 -0.80 21.76 -22.55
C GLN A 233 -0.01 20.97 -23.59
N PRO A 234 -0.53 20.79 -24.81
CA PRO A 234 0.20 20.15 -25.90
C PRO A 234 1.46 20.95 -26.31
N PRO A 235 2.55 20.28 -26.70
CA PRO A 235 3.75 20.94 -27.22
C PRO A 235 3.49 21.72 -28.51
N CYS A 236 4.17 22.86 -28.68
CA CYS A 236 4.15 23.66 -29.91
C CYS A 236 5.24 23.21 -30.90
N ASP A 237 5.11 21.98 -31.42
CA ASP A 237 6.11 21.35 -32.31
C ASP A 237 5.63 21.13 -33.77
N GLY A 238 4.50 21.74 -34.14
CA GLY A 238 3.92 21.63 -35.48
C GLY A 238 3.15 20.32 -35.76
N VAL A 239 3.11 19.38 -34.82
CA VAL A 239 2.30 18.16 -34.95
C VAL A 239 0.82 18.50 -34.70
N GLN A 240 -0.05 18.10 -35.63
CA GLN A 240 -1.50 18.27 -35.47
C GLN A 240 -2.04 17.33 -34.38
N ARG A 241 -2.72 17.91 -33.39
CA ARG A 241 -3.27 17.20 -32.23
C ARG A 241 -4.72 17.59 -31.99
N ASN A 242 -5.49 16.62 -31.49
CA ASN A 242 -6.81 16.85 -30.94
C ASN A 242 -6.80 16.59 -29.43
N PHE A 243 -6.17 17.48 -28.67
CA PHE A 243 -6.02 17.31 -27.23
C PHE A 243 -7.36 17.39 -26.50
N ARG A 244 -8.21 18.37 -26.85
CA ARG A 244 -9.53 18.54 -26.25
C ARG A 244 -10.41 17.30 -26.46
N GLY A 245 -10.45 16.77 -27.69
CA GLY A 245 -11.19 15.55 -27.98
C GLY A 245 -10.65 14.34 -27.22
N LEU A 246 -9.33 14.27 -26.98
CA LEU A 246 -8.74 13.20 -26.20
C LEU A 246 -9.21 13.27 -24.75
N THR A 247 -9.09 14.44 -24.11
CA THR A 247 -9.50 14.65 -22.72
C THR A 247 -10.99 14.43 -22.52
N ASP A 248 -11.83 14.84 -23.47
CA ASP A 248 -13.28 14.65 -23.39
C ASP A 248 -13.67 13.16 -23.44
N ASN A 249 -13.02 12.38 -24.32
CA ASN A 249 -13.27 10.94 -24.39
C ASN A 249 -12.77 10.20 -23.15
N LEU A 250 -11.62 10.59 -22.61
CA LEU A 250 -11.09 9.99 -21.37
C LEU A 250 -12.04 10.20 -20.18
N ARG A 251 -12.62 11.40 -20.06
CA ARG A 251 -13.65 11.72 -19.05
C ARG A 251 -14.94 10.94 -19.29
N LEU A 252 -15.40 10.84 -20.55
CA LEU A 252 -16.60 10.09 -20.93
C LEU A 252 -16.54 8.63 -20.47
N TYR A 253 -15.37 8.00 -20.61
CA TYR A 253 -15.15 6.61 -20.22
C TYR A 253 -14.67 6.42 -18.78
N LYS A 254 -14.72 7.47 -17.96
CA LYS A 254 -14.34 7.46 -16.52
C LYS A 254 -12.96 6.84 -16.29
N VAL A 255 -12.00 7.16 -17.15
CA VAL A 255 -10.62 6.70 -17.03
C VAL A 255 -9.96 7.38 -15.82
N SER A 256 -9.20 6.63 -15.01
CA SER A 256 -8.59 7.18 -13.80
C SER A 256 -7.53 8.25 -14.13
N PRO A 257 -7.30 9.26 -13.27
CA PRO A 257 -6.33 10.32 -13.54
C PRO A 257 -4.93 9.81 -13.92
N SER A 258 -4.42 8.80 -13.22
CA SER A 258 -3.12 8.17 -13.55
C SER A 258 -3.09 7.56 -14.96
N GLU A 259 -4.17 6.89 -15.37
CA GLU A 259 -4.28 6.34 -16.73
C GLU A 259 -4.46 7.45 -17.77
N GLN A 260 -5.24 8.48 -17.48
CA GLN A 260 -5.40 9.64 -18.37
C GLN A 260 -4.04 10.28 -18.66
N TYR A 261 -3.24 10.54 -17.63
CA TYR A 261 -1.90 11.10 -17.76
C TYR A 261 -1.00 10.23 -18.65
N ALA A 262 -0.98 8.92 -18.41
CA ALA A 262 -0.20 7.99 -19.22
C ALA A 262 -0.67 7.96 -20.68
N ILE A 263 -1.98 7.95 -20.93
CA ILE A 263 -2.55 7.95 -22.29
C ILE A 263 -2.25 9.28 -23.00
N ILE A 264 -2.35 10.42 -22.32
CA ILE A 264 -2.02 11.74 -22.87
C ILE A 264 -0.58 11.77 -23.34
N LEU A 265 0.37 11.33 -22.50
CA LEU A 265 1.78 11.32 -22.88
C LEU A 265 2.06 10.33 -24.02
N LYS A 266 1.56 9.10 -23.93
CA LYS A 266 1.82 8.05 -24.94
C LYS A 266 1.15 8.32 -26.29
N SER A 267 0.00 8.99 -26.29
CA SER A 267 -0.68 9.40 -27.52
C SER A 267 -0.10 10.67 -28.13
N ASN A 268 0.98 11.22 -27.56
CA ASN A 268 1.54 12.52 -27.91
C ASN A 268 0.45 13.62 -27.90
N PHE A 269 -0.24 13.74 -26.76
CA PHE A 269 -1.31 14.71 -26.52
C PHE A 269 -2.46 14.60 -27.53
N GLY A 270 -2.76 13.38 -27.99
CA GLY A 270 -3.81 13.12 -28.97
C GLY A 270 -3.40 13.46 -30.40
N ALA A 271 -2.17 13.14 -30.80
CA ALA A 271 -1.71 13.31 -32.17
C ALA A 271 -2.66 12.64 -33.16
N ILE A 272 -2.96 13.34 -34.26
CA ILE A 272 -3.83 12.80 -35.31
C ILE A 272 -3.14 11.59 -35.95
N GLY A 273 -3.89 10.49 -36.10
CA GLY A 273 -3.37 9.22 -36.61
C GLY A 273 -2.82 8.28 -35.54
N ASN A 274 -2.72 8.71 -34.27
CA ASN A 274 -2.32 7.84 -33.17
C ASN A 274 -3.33 6.69 -32.96
N PRO A 275 -2.89 5.44 -32.63
CA PRO A 275 -3.78 4.30 -32.40
C PRO A 275 -4.83 4.52 -31.31
N VAL A 276 -4.63 5.47 -30.39
CA VAL A 276 -5.60 5.83 -29.34
C VAL A 276 -7.00 6.10 -29.91
N TRP A 277 -7.08 6.73 -31.08
CA TRP A 277 -8.35 7.08 -31.72
C TRP A 277 -9.11 5.86 -32.24
N LYS A 278 -8.39 4.85 -32.76
CA LYS A 278 -8.98 3.56 -33.11
C LYS A 278 -9.48 2.84 -31.86
N GLY A 279 -8.75 2.96 -30.75
CA GLY A 279 -9.17 2.45 -29.45
C GLY A 279 -10.52 2.97 -28.98
N PHE A 280 -10.72 4.29 -29.02
CA PHE A 280 -12.01 4.89 -28.66
C PHE A 280 -13.15 4.41 -29.56
N ASN A 281 -12.90 4.25 -30.87
CA ASN A 281 -13.90 3.68 -31.78
C ASN A 281 -14.26 2.24 -31.42
N THR A 282 -13.28 1.41 -31.06
CA THR A 282 -13.53 0.04 -30.60
C THR A 282 -14.31 0.02 -29.29
N ILE A 283 -13.97 0.89 -28.33
CA ILE A 283 -14.73 1.01 -27.07
C ILE A 283 -16.19 1.35 -27.36
N ARG A 284 -16.44 2.35 -28.23
CA ARG A 284 -17.79 2.75 -28.63
C ARG A 284 -18.57 1.61 -29.30
N GLY A 285 -17.92 0.84 -30.17
CA GLY A 285 -18.53 -0.32 -30.85
C GLY A 285 -18.67 -1.57 -29.99
N SER A 286 -18.07 -1.60 -28.80
CA SER A 286 -18.03 -2.81 -27.96
C SER A 286 -19.31 -3.07 -27.15
N ASN A 287 -20.27 -2.15 -27.12
CA ASN A 287 -21.51 -2.22 -26.33
C ASN A 287 -21.26 -2.64 -24.86
N GLY A 288 -20.20 -2.11 -24.24
CA GLY A 288 -19.85 -2.40 -22.85
C GLY A 288 -19.07 -3.70 -22.60
N LYS A 289 -18.63 -4.41 -23.66
CA LYS A 289 -17.74 -5.58 -23.52
C LYS A 289 -16.37 -5.20 -22.94
N ILE A 290 -15.89 -3.98 -23.22
CA ILE A 290 -14.64 -3.46 -22.65
C ILE A 290 -14.96 -2.81 -21.31
N ARG A 291 -14.66 -3.54 -20.22
CA ARG A 291 -14.95 -3.10 -18.84
C ARG A 291 -13.90 -2.14 -18.26
N LEU A 292 -12.69 -2.12 -18.82
CA LEU A 292 -11.58 -1.27 -18.39
C LEU A 292 -11.04 -0.46 -19.58
N PRO A 293 -11.68 0.67 -19.93
CA PRO A 293 -11.29 1.48 -21.08
C PRO A 293 -9.85 2.02 -21.01
N GLY A 294 -9.39 2.45 -19.84
CA GLY A 294 -8.02 2.98 -19.63
C GLY A 294 -6.94 1.94 -19.95
N HIS A 295 -6.98 0.79 -19.28
CA HIS A 295 -6.12 -0.35 -19.56
C HIS A 295 -6.14 -0.80 -21.03
N TYR A 296 -7.32 -0.84 -21.66
CA TYR A 296 -7.42 -1.19 -23.08
C TYR A 296 -6.74 -0.16 -23.98
N LEU A 297 -6.94 1.14 -23.74
CA LEU A 297 -6.28 2.20 -24.50
C LEU A 297 -4.76 2.15 -24.31
N LEU A 298 -4.28 1.87 -23.10
CA LEU A 298 -2.86 1.72 -22.82
C LEU A 298 -2.24 0.51 -23.50
N SER A 299 -2.99 -0.57 -23.77
CA SER A 299 -2.45 -1.76 -24.44
C SER A 299 -2.28 -1.58 -25.95
N ILE A 300 -3.06 -0.70 -26.58
CA ILE A 300 -3.00 -0.45 -28.04
C ILE A 300 -2.01 0.65 -28.43
N ILE A 301 -1.62 1.53 -27.50
CA ILE A 301 -0.66 2.63 -27.73
C ILE A 301 0.75 2.33 -27.20
N ASN A 302 0.98 1.08 -26.77
CA ASN A 302 2.27 0.63 -26.24
C ASN A 302 3.16 0.01 -27.31
#